data_AF-A0A922IK48-F1
#
_entry.id   AF-A0A922IK48-F1
#
_cell.length_a   1.000
_cell.length_b   1.000
_cell.length_c   1.000
_cell.angle_alpha   90.00
_cell.angle_beta   90.00
_cell.angle_gamma   90.00
#
_symmetry.space_group_name_H-M   'P 1'
#
loop_
_entity.id
_entity.type
_entity.pdbx_description
1 polymer ?
#
loop_
_entity_poly.entity_id
_entity_poly.type
_entity_poly.pdbx_seq_one_letter_code
_entity_poly.pdbx_strand_id
1 'polypeptide(L)'
;MCFIYQIWPDTISNSLLWKRTNQLPAEEEIRKRRWKWIGNTLRKSSNCITRQALIWNPEGKRKRGRPKNTLRRIIEADMKRMNRNWKELEGIAQDRVGWRMLVSGLCSFTRSNRRKPYYPNYSGVCPDDSQCANIT
;
A
#
# COMPACT_ATOMS: atom_id res chain seq x y z
N MET A 1 29.61 -5.38 36.12
CA MET A 1 29.67 -4.73 34.79
C MET A 1 28.92 -5.62 33.81
N CYS A 2 27.83 -5.16 33.19
CA CYS A 2 27.11 -5.93 32.19
C CYS A 2 27.65 -5.60 30.80
N PHE A 3 28.35 -6.54 30.17
CA PHE A 3 28.73 -6.45 28.77
C PHE A 3 27.49 -6.70 27.91
N ILE A 4 26.93 -5.65 27.33
CA ILE A 4 25.91 -5.77 26.30
C ILE A 4 26.63 -6.25 25.03
N TYR A 5 26.59 -7.56 24.76
CA TYR A 5 27.03 -8.12 23.48
C TYR A 5 26.09 -7.63 22.38
N GLN A 6 26.48 -6.55 21.71
CA GLN A 6 25.75 -6.01 20.58
C GLN A 6 26.24 -6.72 19.30
N ILE A 7 25.65 -7.87 19.00
CA ILE A 7 25.85 -8.57 17.73
C ILE A 7 25.24 -7.70 16.62
N TRP A 8 26.10 -7.13 15.78
CA TRP A 8 25.69 -6.46 14.55
C TRP A 8 25.60 -7.49 13.43
N PRO A 9 24.40 -7.82 12.93
CA PRO A 9 24.28 -8.70 11.78
C PRO A 9 24.74 -7.97 10.50
N ASP A 10 25.61 -8.60 9.72
CA ASP A 10 26.14 -8.08 8.45
C ASP A 10 25.04 -7.89 7.37
N THR A 11 23.86 -8.48 7.57
CA THR A 11 22.69 -8.29 6.70
C THR A 11 21.40 -8.41 7.50
N ILE A 12 20.63 -7.32 7.58
CA ILE A 12 19.31 -7.30 8.23
C ILE A 12 18.24 -7.50 7.17
N SER A 13 17.40 -8.52 7.34
CA SER A 13 16.23 -8.68 6.50
C SER A 13 15.23 -7.56 6.75
N ASN A 14 14.66 -7.07 5.67
CA ASN A 14 13.67 -6.01 5.64
C ASN A 14 12.49 -6.30 6.62
N SER A 15 12.03 -7.56 6.67
CA SER A 15 10.99 -8.03 7.60
C SER A 15 11.36 -7.93 9.08
N LEU A 16 12.62 -8.18 9.43
CA LEU A 16 13.12 -8.06 10.80
C LEU A 16 13.25 -6.60 11.24
N LEU A 17 13.67 -5.73 10.32
CA LEU A 17 13.76 -4.29 10.58
C LEU A 17 12.40 -3.69 10.94
N TRP A 18 11.35 -3.95 10.15
CA TRP A 18 10.00 -3.43 10.43
C TRP A 18 9.41 -3.96 11.73
N LYS A 19 9.71 -5.21 12.12
CA LYS A 19 9.29 -5.79 13.40
C LYS A 19 9.94 -5.07 14.58
N ARG A 20 11.21 -4.69 14.46
CA ARG A 20 11.95 -4.00 15.53
C ARG A 20 11.60 -2.51 15.63
N THR A 21 11.43 -1.83 14.50
CA THR A 21 11.20 -0.38 14.50
C THR A 21 9.73 -0.01 14.62
N ASN A 22 8.80 -0.96 14.51
CA ASN A 22 7.36 -0.72 14.40
C ASN A 22 6.97 0.27 13.28
N GLN A 23 7.85 0.50 12.30
CA GLN A 23 7.64 1.45 11.21
C GLN A 23 6.74 0.87 10.11
N LEU A 24 6.02 1.76 9.41
CA LEU A 24 5.27 1.39 8.21
C LEU A 24 6.23 1.24 7.02
N PRO A 25 6.02 0.25 6.13
CA PRO A 25 6.76 0.15 4.88
C PRO A 25 6.63 1.43 4.06
N ALA A 26 7.74 1.90 3.50
CA ALA A 26 7.77 3.12 2.68
C ALA A 26 6.75 3.08 1.52
N GLU A 27 6.50 1.90 0.95
CA GLU A 27 5.49 1.72 -0.10
C GLU A 27 4.07 2.05 0.37
N GLU A 28 3.70 1.68 1.60
CA GLU A 28 2.38 2.00 2.16
C GLU A 28 2.24 3.49 2.42
N GLU A 29 3.31 4.12 2.90
CA GLU A 29 3.31 5.56 3.13
C GLU A 29 3.23 6.35 1.83
N ILE A 30 4.02 5.96 0.81
CA ILE A 30 3.97 6.55 -0.53
C ILE A 30 2.58 6.35 -1.13
N ARG A 31 1.97 5.17 -1.00
CA ARG A 31 0.61 4.89 -1.44
C ARG A 31 -0.40 5.79 -0.73
N LYS A 32 -0.34 5.88 0.60
CA LYS A 32 -1.23 6.73 1.41
C LYS A 32 -1.13 8.20 1.00
N ARG A 33 0.08 8.72 0.85
CA ARG A 33 0.33 10.12 0.43
C ARG A 33 -0.18 10.37 -0.99
N ARG A 34 0.06 9.44 -1.93
CA ARG A 34 -0.46 9.50 -3.30
C ARG A 34 -1.98 9.56 -3.32
N TRP A 35 -2.65 8.65 -2.60
CA TRP A 35 -4.11 8.63 -2.56
C TRP A 35 -4.69 9.84 -1.81
N LYS A 36 -4.01 10.38 -0.80
CA LYS A 36 -4.39 11.68 -0.20
C LYS A 36 -4.35 12.82 -1.22
N TRP A 37 -3.31 12.86 -2.06
CA TRP A 37 -3.17 13.85 -3.13
C TRP A 37 -4.23 13.69 -4.22
N ILE A 38 -4.50 12.46 -4.67
CA ILE A 38 -5.54 12.16 -5.68
C ILE A 38 -6.91 12.67 -5.21
N GLY A 39 -7.29 12.38 -3.96
CA GLY A 39 -8.57 12.86 -3.43
C GLY A 39 -8.66 14.39 -3.39
N ASN A 40 -7.55 15.06 -3.09
CA ASN A 40 -7.49 16.52 -3.13
C ASN A 40 -7.67 17.06 -4.55
N THR A 41 -7.05 16.41 -5.54
CA THR A 41 -7.16 16.78 -6.95
C THR A 41 -8.57 16.51 -7.49
N LEU A 42 -9.18 15.38 -7.16
CA LEU A 42 -10.54 15.01 -7.59
C LEU A 42 -11.62 15.94 -7.00
N ARG A 43 -11.40 16.50 -5.82
CA ARG A 43 -12.30 17.50 -5.22
C ARG A 43 -12.24 18.88 -5.89
N LYS A 44 -11.22 19.16 -6.71
CA LYS A 44 -11.17 20.42 -7.47
C LYS A 44 -12.23 20.41 -8.57
N SER A 45 -12.57 21.60 -9.07
CA SER A 45 -13.49 21.73 -10.21
C SER A 45 -12.96 20.97 -11.43
N SER A 46 -13.87 20.49 -12.28
CA SER A 46 -13.58 19.77 -13.53
C SER A 46 -12.68 20.58 -14.47
N ASN A 47 -12.80 21.90 -14.46
CA ASN A 47 -12.03 22.83 -15.29
C ASN A 47 -10.59 23.04 -14.78
N CYS A 48 -10.24 22.50 -13.61
CA CYS A 48 -8.90 22.67 -13.08
C CYS A 48 -7.88 21.84 -13.87
N ILE A 49 -6.81 22.49 -14.36
CA ILE A 49 -5.72 21.87 -15.13
C ILE A 49 -5.16 20.63 -14.40
N THR A 50 -4.99 20.71 -13.07
CA THR A 50 -4.47 19.59 -12.28
C THR A 50 -5.39 18.36 -12.28
N ARG A 51 -6.71 18.57 -12.36
CA ARG A 51 -7.70 17.49 -12.42
C ARG A 51 -7.78 16.89 -13.83
N GLN A 52 -7.74 17.74 -14.85
CA GLN A 52 -7.67 17.28 -16.24
C GLN A 52 -6.40 16.46 -16.49
N ALA A 53 -5.24 16.92 -16.00
CA ALA A 53 -3.97 16.21 -16.13
C ALA A 53 -3.96 14.83 -15.43
N LEU A 54 -4.72 14.66 -14.35
CA LEU A 54 -4.86 13.37 -13.66
C LEU A 54 -5.60 12.33 -14.51
N ILE A 55 -6.62 12.76 -15.26
CA ILE A 55 -7.51 11.90 -16.06
C ILE A 55 -6.96 11.71 -17.49
N TRP A 56 -6.23 12.69 -18.01
CA TRP A 56 -5.77 12.73 -19.39
C TRP A 56 -4.92 11.51 -19.75
N ASN A 57 -5.28 10.86 -20.88
CA ASN A 57 -4.46 9.86 -21.56
C ASN A 57 -3.61 10.52 -22.64
N PRO A 58 -2.27 10.65 -22.46
CA PRO A 58 -1.42 11.15 -23.54
C PRO A 58 -1.40 10.11 -24.66
N GLU A 59 -1.98 10.46 -25.80
CA GLU A 59 -1.93 9.66 -27.01
C GLU A 59 -0.50 9.67 -27.57
N GLY A 60 0.01 8.48 -27.94
CA GLY A 60 1.30 8.35 -28.58
C GLY A 60 2.13 7.14 -28.14
N LYS A 61 3.06 6.74 -29.00
CA LYS A 61 4.01 5.66 -28.72
C LYS A 61 5.10 6.16 -27.75
N ARG A 62 5.39 5.34 -26.75
CA ARG A 62 6.41 5.64 -25.72
C ARG A 62 7.82 5.48 -26.32
N LYS A 63 8.73 6.42 -26.06
CA LYS A 63 10.15 6.27 -26.45
C LYS A 63 10.78 5.07 -25.74
N ARG A 64 11.62 4.30 -26.47
CA ARG A 64 12.42 3.20 -25.92
C ARG A 64 13.33 3.74 -24.80
N GLY A 65 13.42 3.04 -23.67
CA GLY A 65 14.23 3.42 -22.51
C GLY A 65 13.50 4.18 -21.39
N ARG A 66 12.26 4.67 -21.60
CA ARG A 66 11.49 5.34 -20.53
C ARG A 66 10.98 4.32 -19.49
N PRO A 67 11.17 4.54 -18.17
CA PRO A 67 10.72 3.63 -17.11
C PRO A 67 9.24 3.22 -17.28
N LYS A 68 8.92 1.95 -17.02
CA LYS A 68 7.58 1.38 -17.29
C LYS A 68 6.51 1.85 -16.30
N ASN A 69 6.89 2.37 -15.14
CA ASN A 69 6.01 2.77 -14.03
C ASN A 69 5.64 4.27 -14.10
N THR A 70 4.54 4.61 -14.77
CA THR A 70 3.96 5.96 -14.68
C THR A 70 3.00 6.06 -13.48
N LEU A 71 2.82 7.28 -12.97
CA LEU A 71 1.82 7.59 -11.94
C LEU A 71 0.44 7.00 -12.30
N ARG A 72 0.01 7.18 -13.55
CA ARG A 72 -1.26 6.63 -14.05
C ARG A 72 -1.33 5.10 -13.97
N ARG A 73 -0.31 4.36 -14.40
CA ARG A 73 -0.31 2.89 -14.30
C ARG A 73 -0.36 2.40 -12.87
N ILE A 74 0.31 3.13 -11.97
CA ILE A 74 0.29 2.80 -10.55
C ILE A 74 -1.12 3.04 -9.99
N ILE A 75 -1.78 4.15 -10.37
CA ILE A 75 -3.15 4.45 -9.97
C ILE A 75 -4.13 3.42 -10.55
N GLU A 76 -4.02 3.09 -11.83
CA GLU A 76 -4.84 2.06 -12.50
C GLU A 76 -4.67 0.69 -11.83
N ALA A 77 -3.45 0.31 -11.44
CA ALA A 77 -3.20 -0.92 -10.71
C ALA A 77 -3.82 -0.90 -9.30
N ASP A 78 -3.67 0.20 -8.57
CA ASP A 78 -4.30 0.37 -7.26
C ASP A 78 -5.85 0.41 -7.36
N MET A 79 -6.41 1.00 -8.42
CA MET A 79 -7.86 1.00 -8.70
C MET A 79 -8.38 -0.39 -9.07
N LYS A 80 -7.64 -1.13 -9.90
CA LYS A 80 -7.97 -2.51 -10.26
C LYS A 80 -7.99 -3.40 -9.02
N ARG A 81 -7.08 -3.17 -8.06
CA ARG A 81 -7.08 -3.87 -6.76
C ARG A 81 -8.31 -3.58 -5.92
N MET A 82 -8.91 -2.39 -6.03
CA MET A 82 -10.14 -2.04 -5.32
C MET A 82 -11.42 -2.42 -6.07
N ASN A 83 -11.30 -2.90 -7.31
CA ASN A 83 -12.44 -3.12 -8.20
C ASN A 83 -13.34 -1.87 -8.33
N ARG A 84 -12.73 -0.69 -8.52
CA ARG A 84 -13.42 0.59 -8.66
C ARG A 84 -13.14 1.25 -9.99
N ASN A 85 -14.12 1.97 -10.51
CA ASN A 85 -13.97 2.82 -11.68
C ASN A 85 -13.70 4.30 -11.29
N TRP A 86 -13.35 5.14 -12.26
CA TRP A 86 -13.04 6.55 -12.02
C TRP A 86 -14.26 7.36 -11.55
N LYS A 87 -15.47 7.01 -11.99
CA LYS A 87 -16.72 7.71 -11.67
C LYS A 87 -17.12 7.49 -10.20
N GLU A 88 -17.02 6.25 -9.73
CA GLU A 88 -17.20 5.89 -8.32
C GLU A 88 -16.16 6.57 -7.45
N LEU A 89 -14.89 6.58 -7.89
CA LEU A 89 -13.81 7.22 -7.16
C LEU A 89 -14.03 8.73 -7.02
N GLU A 90 -14.55 9.38 -8.06
CA GLU A 90 -14.92 10.79 -8.04
C GLU A 90 -16.04 11.06 -7.02
N GLY A 91 -17.08 10.22 -6.98
CA GLY A 91 -18.15 10.32 -5.98
C GLY A 91 -17.64 10.16 -4.56
N ILE A 92 -16.82 9.12 -4.31
CA ILE A 92 -16.21 8.88 -2.99
C ILE A 92 -15.23 10.01 -2.61
N ALA A 93 -14.56 10.64 -3.57
CA ALA A 93 -13.64 11.74 -3.27
C ALA A 93 -14.32 12.99 -2.69
N GLN A 94 -15.59 13.21 -3.05
CA GLN A 94 -16.42 14.27 -2.49
C GLN A 94 -16.84 13.98 -1.04
N ASP A 95 -17.14 12.72 -0.73
CA ASP A 95 -17.34 12.27 0.65
C ASP A 95 -15.99 12.16 1.38
N ARG A 96 -15.71 13.11 2.29
CA ARG A 96 -14.46 13.11 3.07
C ARG A 96 -14.31 11.88 3.96
N VAL A 97 -15.41 11.33 4.47
CA VAL A 97 -15.39 10.15 5.36
C VAL A 97 -15.17 8.90 4.53
N GLY A 98 -15.96 8.71 3.47
CA GLY A 98 -15.79 7.63 2.49
C GLY A 98 -14.38 7.61 1.89
N TRP A 99 -13.82 8.77 1.55
CA TRP A 99 -12.43 8.86 1.08
C TRP A 99 -11.43 8.38 2.13
N ARG A 100 -11.59 8.80 3.39
CA ARG A 100 -10.69 8.39 4.49
C ARG A 100 -10.75 6.88 4.72
N MET A 101 -11.93 6.27 4.65
CA MET A 101 -12.12 4.82 4.75
C MET A 101 -11.45 4.09 3.60
N LEU A 102 -11.65 4.54 2.37
CA LEU A 102 -11.03 3.94 1.17
C LEU A 102 -9.49 3.98 1.25
N VAL A 103 -8.92 5.13 1.60
CA VAL A 103 -7.45 5.28 1.74
C VAL A 103 -6.90 4.42 2.88
N SER A 104 -7.66 4.25 3.96
CA SER A 104 -7.23 3.42 5.09
C SER A 104 -7.27 1.93 4.73
N GLY A 105 -8.31 1.47 4.03
CA GLY A 105 -8.37 0.10 3.49
C GLY A 105 -7.20 -0.22 2.55
N LEU A 106 -6.85 0.71 1.66
CA LEU A 106 -5.70 0.60 0.74
C LEU A 106 -4.34 0.43 1.43
N CYS A 107 -4.21 0.90 2.67
CA CYS A 107 -2.96 0.92 3.41
C CYS A 107 -2.94 -0.08 4.59
N SER A 108 -3.94 -0.96 4.70
CA SER A 108 -4.07 -1.90 5.82
C SER A 108 -3.41 -3.26 5.57
N PHE A 109 -2.93 -3.53 4.35
CA PHE A 109 -2.60 -4.88 3.91
C PHE A 109 -1.35 -5.50 4.57
N THR A 110 -0.42 -4.72 5.14
CA THR A 110 0.69 -5.31 5.91
C THR A 110 0.39 -5.49 7.39
N ARG A 111 -0.77 -5.04 7.92
CA ARG A 111 -1.09 -5.23 9.34
C ARG A 111 -1.51 -6.66 9.66
N SER A 112 -2.13 -7.38 8.72
CA SER A 112 -2.47 -8.82 8.84
C SER A 112 -1.22 -9.72 8.73
N ASN A 113 -0.28 -9.39 7.84
CA ASN A 113 0.98 -10.15 7.72
C ASN A 113 1.99 -9.90 8.86
N ARG A 114 1.78 -8.86 9.68
CA ARG A 114 2.59 -8.63 10.91
C ARG A 114 2.20 -9.52 12.08
N ARG A 115 1.01 -10.12 12.05
CA ARG A 115 0.45 -10.98 13.10
C ARG A 115 0.50 -12.47 12.77
N LYS A 116 1.33 -12.92 11.81
CA LYS A 116 1.59 -14.37 11.71
C LYS A 116 2.63 -14.75 12.77
N PRO A 117 2.24 -15.42 13.89
CA PRO A 117 3.21 -16.05 14.75
C PRO A 117 4.07 -17.00 13.90
N TYR A 118 5.39 -16.88 14.07
CA TYR A 118 6.33 -17.81 13.49
C TYR A 118 6.30 -19.07 14.35
N TYR A 119 5.73 -20.16 13.83
CA TYR A 119 5.77 -21.46 14.48
C TYR A 119 6.95 -22.26 13.88
N PRO A 120 7.99 -22.59 14.67
CA PRO A 120 9.22 -23.22 14.16
C PRO A 120 9.01 -24.58 13.46
N ASN A 121 7.85 -25.21 13.66
CA ASN A 121 7.58 -26.60 13.25
C ASN A 121 6.58 -26.73 12.08
N TYR A 122 6.19 -25.64 11.41
CA TYR A 122 5.24 -25.68 10.29
C TYR A 122 5.84 -25.09 9.01
N SER A 123 6.03 -25.92 7.99
CA SER A 123 6.58 -25.54 6.66
C SER A 123 5.50 -25.22 5.61
N GLY A 124 4.25 -25.01 6.04
CA GLY A 124 3.11 -24.71 5.17
C GLY A 124 2.31 -23.47 5.61
N VAL A 125 1.54 -22.89 4.70
CA VAL A 125 0.63 -21.77 4.99
C VAL A 125 -0.65 -22.34 5.63
N CYS A 126 -0.82 -22.18 6.95
CA CYS A 126 -2.06 -22.51 7.63
C CYS A 126 -3.21 -21.63 7.10
N PRO A 127 -4.32 -22.21 6.61
CA PRO A 127 -5.42 -21.45 6.03
C PRO A 127 -6.38 -20.83 7.07
N ASP A 128 -6.39 -21.28 8.33
CA ASP A 128 -7.14 -20.63 9.41
C ASP A 128 -6.54 -20.86 10.83
N ASP A 129 -7.00 -20.07 11.80
CA ASP A 129 -6.58 -20.10 13.22
C ASP A 129 -7.29 -21.18 14.07
N SER A 130 -8.28 -21.91 13.52
CA SER A 130 -9.07 -22.91 14.24
C SER A 130 -8.39 -24.28 14.32
N GLN A 131 -7.46 -24.57 13.41
CA GLN A 131 -6.72 -25.84 13.37
C GLN A 131 -5.51 -25.89 14.33
N CYS A 132 -5.11 -24.77 14.93
CA CYS A 132 -3.94 -24.67 15.81
C CYS A 132 -4.22 -25.03 17.29
N ALA A 133 -5.46 -25.39 17.66
CA ALA A 133 -5.84 -25.63 19.04
C ALA A 133 -5.45 -27.02 19.61
N ASN A 134 -4.93 -27.94 18.79
CA ASN A 134 -4.69 -29.34 19.19
C ASN A 134 -3.22 -29.76 19.11
N ILE A 135 -2.30 -29.00 19.71
CA ILE A 135 -0.93 -29.47 19.95
C ILE A 135 -0.63 -29.25 21.44
N THR A 136 -0.84 -30.33 22.22
CA THR A 136 -0.40 -30.45 23.63
C THR A 136 1.06 -30.86 23.65
#